data_AF-A0A2N8EZ20-F1
#
_entry.id   AF-A0A2N8EZ20-F1
#
_cell.length_a   1.000
_cell.length_b   1.000
_cell.length_c   1.000
_cell.angle_alpha   90.00
_cell.angle_beta   90.00
_cell.angle_gamma   90.00
#
_symmetry.space_group_name_H-M   'P 1'
#
loop_
_entity.id
_entity.type
_entity.pdbx_description
1 polymer ?
#
loop_
_entity_poly.entity_id
_entity_poly.type
_entity_poly.pdbx_seq_one_letter_code
_entity_poly.pdbx_strand_id
1 'polypeptide(L)' 'MQPRFKVIETTRLDDGVKQYRIVDLVEGGSASKHGVFKIRGEADAVCSILNAEHPRQNSVGRASLSL' A
#
# COMPACT_ATOMS: atom_id res chain seq x y z
N MET A 1 14.33 0.34 8.92
CA MET A 1 13.72 0.18 7.57
C MET A 1 12.38 0.89 7.59
N GLN A 2 12.06 1.68 6.58
CA GLN A 2 10.72 2.31 6.45
C GLN A 2 9.87 1.43 5.51
N PRO A 3 8.63 1.07 5.88
CA PRO A 3 7.74 0.27 5.03
C PRO A 3 7.27 1.06 3.80
N ARG A 4 7.19 0.41 2.63
CA ARG A 4 6.66 1.00 1.39
C ARG A 4 5.14 1.06 1.40
N PHE A 5 4.51 -0.01 1.89
CA PHE A 5 3.07 -0.11 1.97
C PHE A 5 2.59 0.15 3.39
N LYS A 6 1.47 0.86 3.52
CA LYS A 6 0.86 1.18 4.82
C LYS A 6 -0.64 1.00 4.78
N VAL A 7 -1.22 0.43 5.85
CA VAL A 7 -2.66 0.40 6.05
C VAL A 7 -3.15 1.75 6.56
N ILE A 8 -4.18 2.29 5.92
CA ILE A 8 -4.95 3.45 6.39
C ILE A 8 -6.38 3.04 6.69
N GLU A 9 -6.97 3.69 7.67
CA GLU A 9 -8.42 3.61 7.93
C GLU A 9 -9.11 4.71 7.13
N THR A 10 -10.19 4.34 6.45
CA THR A 10 -11.06 5.25 5.70
C THR A 10 -12.50 4.99 6.12
N THR A 11 -13.31 6.03 6.13
CA THR A 11 -14.75 5.91 6.38
C THR A 11 -15.47 6.09 5.06
N ARG A 12 -16.30 5.11 4.69
CA ARG A 12 -17.13 5.22 3.49
C ARG A 12 -18.17 6.32 3.72
N LEU A 13 -18.33 7.22 2.75
CA LEU A 13 -19.21 8.38 2.91
C LEU A 13 -20.71 8.01 2.85
N ASP A 14 -21.05 6.92 2.18
CA ASP A 14 -22.43 6.48 1.95
C ASP A 14 -23.06 5.79 3.17
N ASP A 15 -22.31 4.93 3.85
CA ASP A 15 -22.83 4.10 4.95
C ASP A 15 -22.10 4.35 6.30
N GLY A 16 -21.08 5.22 6.31
CA GLY A 16 -20.27 5.50 7.50
C GLY A 16 -19.40 4.32 7.94
N VAL A 17 -19.31 3.25 7.14
CA VAL A 17 -18.60 2.03 7.52
C VAL A 17 -17.10 2.24 7.38
N LYS A 18 -16.37 1.80 8.40
CA LYS A 18 -14.90 1.77 8.37
C LYS A 18 -14.39 0.74 7.38
N GLN A 19 -13.38 1.15 6.64
CA GLN A 19 -12.69 0.34 5.64
C GLN A 19 -11.18 0.57 5.76
N TYR A 20 -10.43 -0.50 5.60
CA TYR A 20 -8.98 -0.49 5.64
C TYR A 20 -8.45 -0.60 4.23
N ARG A 21 -7.52 0.28 3.87
CA ARG A 21 -6.96 0.41 2.53
C ARG A 21 -5.45 0.44 2.61
N ILE A 22 -4.76 -0.12 1.62
CA ILE A 22 -3.29 -0.17 1.60
C ILE A 22 -2.78 0.86 0.60
N VAL A 23 -1.99 1.82 1.09
CA VAL A 23 -1.35 2.85 0.27
C VAL A 23 0.10 2.48 -0.03
N ASP A 24 0.53 2.75 -1.27
CA ASP A 24 1.95 2.75 -1.65
C ASP A 24 2.51 4.15 -1.40
N LEU A 25 3.42 4.26 -0.44
CA LEU A 25 4.04 5.53 -0.04
C LEU A 25 5.13 6.01 -1.01
N VAL A 26 5.54 5.18 -1.98
CA VAL A 26 6.62 5.48 -2.93
C VAL A 26 6.06 5.88 -4.28
N GLU A 27 5.13 5.10 -4.83
CA GLU A 27 4.57 5.37 -6.18
C GLU A 27 3.40 6.36 -6.16
N GLY A 28 2.86 6.73 -4.99
CA GLY A 28 1.70 7.63 -4.92
C GLY A 28 0.45 7.05 -5.57
N GLY A 29 0.25 5.73 -5.44
CA GLY A 29 -0.87 5.00 -6.05
C GLY A 29 -2.18 5.10 -5.26
N SER A 30 -3.29 4.77 -5.92
CA SER A 30 -4.60 4.67 -5.26
C SER A 30 -4.56 3.69 -4.08
N ALA A 31 -5.05 4.12 -2.92
CA ALA A 31 -5.16 3.30 -1.70
C ALA A 31 -5.97 2.01 -1.91
N SER A 32 -6.73 1.91 -3.00
CA SER A 32 -7.57 0.74 -3.30
C SER A 32 -6.90 -0.25 -4.27
N LYS A 33 -5.71 0.06 -4.80
CA LYS A 33 -4.96 -0.81 -5.73
C LYS A 33 -4.75 -2.22 -5.17
N HIS A 34 -4.56 -2.33 -3.87
CA HIS A 34 -4.29 -3.57 -3.15
C HIS A 34 -5.53 -4.10 -2.41
N GLY A 35 -6.72 -3.62 -2.78
CA GLY A 35 -7.98 -4.01 -2.17
C GLY A 35 -8.47 -3.05 -1.08
N VAL A 36 -9.69 -3.33 -0.65
CA VAL A 36 -10.39 -2.63 0.42
C VAL A 36 -10.93 -3.68 1.37
N PHE A 37 -10.55 -3.59 2.65
CA PHE A 37 -10.82 -4.60 3.65
C PHE A 37 -11.79 -4.07 4.70
N LYS A 38 -12.66 -4.94 5.21
CA LYS A 38 -13.55 -4.60 6.34
C LYS A 38 -12.88 -4.83 7.68
N ILE A 39 -11.90 -5.73 7.73
CA ILE A 39 -11.19 -6.14 8.95
C ILE A 39 -9.75 -5.68 8.85
N ARG A 40 -9.26 -5.01 9.90
CA ARG A 40 -7.89 -4.48 9.93
C ARG A 40 -6.82 -5.58 9.82
N GLY A 41 -7.03 -6.71 10.49
CA GLY A 41 -6.09 -7.83 10.47
C GLY A 41 -5.84 -8.41 9.07
N GLU A 42 -6.86 -8.43 8.20
CA GLU A 42 -6.69 -8.86 6.80
C GLU A 42 -5.84 -7.88 6.02
N ALA A 43 -6.10 -6.58 6.17
CA ALA A 43 -5.30 -5.53 5.55
C ALA A 43 -3.85 -5.56 6.03
N ASP A 44 -3.62 -5.78 7.33
CA ASP A 44 -2.28 -5.87 7.91
C ASP A 44 -1.53 -7.11 7.40
N ALA A 45 -2.20 -8.26 7.24
CA ALA A 45 -1.60 -9.47 6.67
C ALA A 45 -1.13 -9.24 5.22
N VAL A 46 -1.98 -8.66 4.38
CA VAL A 46 -1.64 -8.34 2.99
C VAL A 46 -0.54 -7.28 2.93
N CYS A 47 -0.62 -6.24 3.75
CA CYS A 47 0.40 -5.19 3.85
C CYS A 47 1.77 -5.77 4.26
N SER A 48 1.79 -6.74 5.17
CA SER A 48 3.00 -7.44 5.59
C SER A 48 3.63 -8.21 4.43
N ILE A 49 2.83 -8.98 3.69
CA ILE A 49 3.28 -9.73 2.50
C ILE A 49 3.89 -8.75 1.47
N LEU A 50 3.18 -7.67 1.14
CA LEU A 50 3.68 -6.67 0.19
C LEU A 50 5.01 -6.03 0.64
N ASN A 51 5.17 -5.73 1.92
CA ASN A 51 6.43 -5.20 2.44
C ASN A 51 7.54 -6.28 2.47
N ALA A 52 7.20 -7.55 2.61
CA ALA A 52 8.15 -8.67 2.58
C ALA A 52 8.59 -9.03 1.15
N GLU A 53 7.72 -8.87 0.16
CA GLU A 53 8.01 -9.03 -1.28
C GLU A 53 8.76 -7.84 -1.89
N HIS A 54 8.66 -6.67 -1.25
CA HIS A 54 9.45 -5.50 -1.57
C HIS A 54 10.51 -5.19 -0.49
N PRO A 55 11.43 -6.11 -0.14
CA PRO A 55 12.48 -5.84 0.82
C PRO A 55 13.53 -4.97 0.14
N ARG A 56 13.26 -3.65 0.11
CA ARG A 56 14.12 -2.60 -0.46
C ARG A 56 14.47 -2.86 -1.93
N GLN A 57 13.89 -2.09 -2.84
CA GLN A 57 14.64 -1.63 -4.01
C GLN A 57 15.76 -0.69 -3.54
N ASN A 58 16.74 -1.22 -2.79
CA ASN A 58 18.09 -0.69 -2.85
C ASN A 58 18.61 -1.15 -4.21
N SER A 59 18.86 -0.22 -5.13
CA SER A 59 19.44 -0.40 -6.48
C SER A 59 18.64 -1.19 -7.52
N VAL A 60 17.74 -0.51 -8.26
CA VAL A 60 17.65 -0.67 -9.73
C VAL A 60 17.45 0.71 -10.32
N GLY A 61 18.29 1.04 -11.30
CA GLY A 61 18.53 2.40 -11.76
C GLY A 61 17.28 3.15 -12.19
N ARG A 62 17.35 4.47 -11.98
CA ARG A 62 16.89 5.41 -12.99
C ARG A 62 17.43 4.89 -14.33
N ALA A 63 16.59 4.24 -15.13
CA ALA A 63 16.87 4.13 -16.54
C ALA A 63 16.92 5.58 -17.03
N SER A 64 18.14 6.09 -17.24
CA SER A 64 18.36 7.22 -18.11
C SER A 64 17.68 6.85 -19.42
N LEU A 65 16.54 7.49 -19.68
CA LEU A 65 16.03 7.60 -21.03
C LEU A 65 17.07 8.42 -21.78
N SER A 66 17.94 7.72 -22.50
CA SER A 66 18.72 8.30 -23.56
C SER A 66 17.76 8.78 -24.64
N LEU A 67 17.78 10.08 -24.92
CA LEU A 67 17.48 10.62 -26.23
C LEU A 67 18.60 11.60 -26.62
#